data_AF-A0A4D8Q6S8-F1
#
_entry.id   AF-A0A4D8Q6S8-F1
#
_cell.length_a   1.000
_cell.length_b   1.000
_cell.length_c   1.000
_cell.angle_alpha   90.00
_cell.angle_beta   90.00
_cell.angle_gamma   90.00
#
_symmetry.space_group_name_H-M   'P 1'
#
loop_
_entity.id
_entity.type
_entity.pdbx_description
1 polymer ?
#
loop_
_entity_poly.entity_id
_entity_poly.type
_entity_poly.pdbx_seq_one_letter_code
_entity_poly.pdbx_strand_id
1 'polypeptide(L)'
;MPSPSPSPERAMEFTDAYARSYAGARRKFIDAAAAVGATLARHTHPDARGPNGEDLSVDVAVLGDPRARRAALILSGTHGQEGYAGSAAQIAWLGSGDPARLPADVAVVLVHALNPYGFAHGTRTTENNVDLNRNFVDHAAPYPDNPGYARLHPVLIPEDWTLAALEEADSEQERFRAEHGADALFDALARGQYTHPDGLVYGGRGREWSNRTLEAIVRDHLEAAEKVAFIDWHTGIGDFAEPFFLCFNEEGGELFERAASWWGDDRVKGQRPHGLARPNYQGLVFHGVQAFLGDRPMTGAVIEFGTRGAAMRRALRLDQWLRFKAEPGTDRYAMLRDDMLDAFVPVQQAWRDATLRHGLAITRQAVQPVQPGAGADRRRAEPVGRRQHPAHPRRRHSDGGRPAGRDPHTARRARGVPHPRTPAGLDGAGGRARLKRSKLRTGPDRARDLLGRSSTITAIVRQRDGSIWRSSTRSRRSARWTRRSPHHTAPCGLASSTRSPSTTPRPVVSSERAQSGGSRGGRRRPAGPAFPRLRSP
;
A
#
# COMPACT_ATOMS: atom_id res chain seq x y z
N MET A 1 38.39 9.34 -37.15
CA MET A 1 36.95 9.19 -36.83
C MET A 1 36.61 10.20 -35.75
N PRO A 2 35.50 10.96 -35.84
CA PRO A 2 34.93 11.60 -34.67
C PRO A 2 34.52 10.53 -33.67
N SER A 3 34.67 10.79 -32.36
CA SER A 3 34.06 9.96 -31.33
C SER A 3 32.54 9.97 -31.53
N PRO A 4 31.82 8.84 -31.37
CA PRO A 4 30.37 8.86 -31.40
C PRO A 4 29.87 9.80 -30.29
N SER A 5 28.99 10.74 -30.64
CA SER A 5 28.26 11.52 -29.64
C SER A 5 27.58 10.55 -28.66
N PRO A 6 27.57 10.84 -27.34
CA PRO A 6 26.87 9.99 -26.40
C PRO A 6 25.41 9.87 -26.85
N SER A 7 24.95 8.62 -27.04
CA SER A 7 23.55 8.37 -27.38
C SER A 7 22.67 9.00 -26.30
N PRO A 8 21.54 9.64 -26.67
CA PRO A 8 20.64 10.21 -25.68
C PRO A 8 20.25 9.11 -24.70
N GLU A 9 20.54 9.36 -23.41
CA GLU A 9 20.34 8.39 -22.33
C GLU A 9 18.89 7.93 -22.35
N ARG A 10 18.66 6.63 -22.60
CA ARG A 10 17.31 6.10 -22.83
C ARG A 10 16.48 6.34 -21.58
N ALA A 11 15.47 7.21 -21.70
CA ALA A 11 14.49 7.42 -20.64
C ALA A 11 13.90 6.07 -20.22
N MET A 12 13.84 5.84 -18.90
CA MET A 12 13.40 4.56 -18.37
C MET A 12 11.89 4.38 -18.58
N GLU A 13 11.52 3.30 -19.26
CA GLU A 13 10.12 2.92 -19.46
C GLU A 13 9.62 2.15 -18.23
N PHE A 14 8.31 2.16 -17.96
CA PHE A 14 7.77 1.33 -16.87
C PHE A 14 8.10 -0.16 -17.04
N THR A 15 8.31 -0.65 -18.26
CA THR A 15 8.69 -2.03 -18.58
C THR A 15 10.13 -2.36 -18.21
N ASP A 16 11.01 -1.37 -18.01
CA ASP A 16 12.37 -1.57 -17.49
C ASP A 16 12.32 -1.79 -15.96
N ALA A 17 11.46 -1.07 -15.23
CA ALA A 17 11.34 -1.19 -13.77
C ALA A 17 10.33 -2.26 -13.28
N TYR A 18 9.07 -2.20 -13.71
CA TYR A 18 8.00 -3.12 -13.26
C TYR A 18 8.23 -4.56 -13.74
N ALA A 19 7.77 -5.53 -12.95
CA ALA A 19 7.76 -6.95 -13.32
C ALA A 19 6.35 -7.55 -13.25
N ARG A 20 6.19 -8.78 -13.76
CA ARG A 20 4.94 -9.56 -13.70
C ARG A 20 4.93 -10.67 -12.63
N SER A 21 6.01 -10.81 -11.87
CA SER A 21 6.12 -11.73 -10.73
C SER A 21 7.16 -11.23 -9.73
N TYR A 22 7.06 -11.67 -8.47
CA TYR A 22 8.08 -11.44 -7.43
C TYR A 22 9.49 -11.83 -7.91
N ALA A 23 9.67 -13.02 -8.49
CA ALA A 23 10.97 -13.49 -8.98
C ALA A 23 11.55 -12.56 -10.07
N GLY A 24 10.70 -12.00 -10.94
CA GLY A 24 11.11 -11.00 -11.93
C GLY A 24 11.46 -9.63 -11.31
N ALA A 25 10.71 -9.20 -10.29
CA ALA A 25 10.97 -7.96 -9.56
C ALA A 25 12.30 -8.03 -8.80
N ARG A 26 12.50 -9.12 -8.05
CA ARG A 26 13.73 -9.43 -7.31
C ARG A 26 14.95 -9.49 -8.24
N ARG A 27 14.82 -10.17 -9.40
CA ARG A 27 15.87 -10.23 -10.43
C ARG A 27 16.28 -8.81 -10.86
N LYS A 28 15.33 -7.98 -11.28
CA LYS A 28 15.60 -6.60 -11.69
C LYS A 28 16.21 -5.73 -10.59
N PHE A 29 15.75 -5.87 -9.34
CA PHE A 29 16.32 -5.15 -8.20
C PHE A 29 17.80 -5.49 -7.99
N ILE A 30 18.14 -6.78 -7.98
CA ILE A 30 19.52 -7.26 -7.81
C ILE A 30 20.40 -6.83 -8.96
N ASP A 31 19.93 -6.99 -10.21
CA ASP A 31 20.71 -6.65 -11.39
C ASP A 31 20.97 -5.13 -11.47
N ALA A 32 19.97 -4.29 -11.12
CA ALA A 32 20.11 -2.84 -11.06
C ALA A 32 21.01 -2.36 -9.89
N ALA A 33 20.88 -2.99 -8.71
CA ALA A 33 21.73 -2.69 -7.55
C ALA A 33 23.21 -3.04 -7.81
N ALA A 34 23.46 -4.19 -8.44
CA ALA A 34 24.80 -4.60 -8.84
C ALA A 34 25.40 -3.65 -9.91
N ALA A 35 24.58 -3.15 -10.85
CA ALA A 35 25.02 -2.22 -11.89
C ALA A 35 25.53 -0.87 -11.36
N VAL A 36 25.06 -0.44 -10.17
CA VAL A 36 25.56 0.77 -9.48
C VAL A 36 26.52 0.45 -8.32
N GLY A 37 27.02 -0.78 -8.22
CA GLY A 37 28.03 -1.17 -7.23
C GLY A 37 27.51 -1.24 -5.79
N ALA A 38 26.21 -1.41 -5.58
CA ALA A 38 25.65 -1.54 -4.24
C ALA A 38 26.14 -2.81 -3.53
N THR A 39 26.39 -2.72 -2.22
CA THR A 39 26.63 -3.91 -1.39
C THR A 39 25.32 -4.64 -1.17
N LEU A 40 25.26 -5.92 -1.54
CA LEU A 40 24.06 -6.74 -1.46
C LEU A 40 24.08 -7.68 -0.25
N ALA A 41 22.97 -7.74 0.48
CA ALA A 41 22.69 -8.74 1.51
C ALA A 41 21.34 -9.43 1.24
N ARG A 42 21.16 -10.66 1.73
CA ARG A 42 19.95 -11.46 1.50
C ARG A 42 19.52 -12.18 2.77
N HIS A 43 18.26 -12.00 3.15
CA HIS A 43 17.61 -12.75 4.22
C HIS A 43 16.60 -13.70 3.57
N THR A 44 16.99 -14.95 3.35
CA THR A 44 16.09 -16.00 2.84
C THR A 44 15.07 -16.37 3.91
N HIS A 45 13.80 -16.48 3.52
CA HIS A 45 12.75 -16.99 4.39
C HIS A 45 12.99 -18.49 4.65
N PRO A 46 13.04 -18.97 5.91
CA PRO A 46 13.34 -20.37 6.21
C PRO A 46 12.31 -21.34 5.61
N ASP A 47 11.04 -21.18 5.97
CA ASP A 47 10.03 -22.23 5.77
C ASP A 47 9.11 -21.99 4.56
N ALA A 48 8.57 -20.77 4.40
CA ALA A 48 7.68 -20.43 3.30
C ALA A 48 8.40 -20.45 1.92
N ARG A 49 7.64 -20.73 0.86
CA ARG A 49 8.09 -20.73 -0.55
C ARG A 49 7.07 -20.02 -1.44
N GLY A 50 7.51 -19.57 -2.61
CA GLY A 50 6.62 -18.95 -3.60
C GLY A 50 5.67 -19.95 -4.28
N PRO A 51 4.73 -19.47 -5.12
CA PRO A 51 3.72 -20.32 -5.78
C PRO A 51 4.29 -21.46 -6.66
N ASN A 52 5.55 -21.36 -7.08
CA ASN A 52 6.24 -22.33 -7.93
C ASN A 52 7.29 -23.13 -7.13
N GLY A 53 7.30 -23.02 -5.80
CA GLY A 53 8.30 -23.61 -4.91
C GLY A 53 9.59 -22.81 -4.79
N GLU A 54 9.66 -21.58 -5.32
CA GLU A 54 10.87 -20.76 -5.28
C GLU A 54 11.21 -20.22 -3.88
N ASP A 55 12.51 -20.06 -3.60
CA ASP A 55 12.99 -19.43 -2.36
C ASP A 55 12.54 -17.96 -2.27
N LEU A 56 11.84 -17.63 -1.19
CA LEU A 56 11.48 -16.27 -0.82
C LEU A 56 12.60 -15.61 -0.03
N SER A 57 12.80 -14.31 -0.22
CA SER A 57 13.76 -13.51 0.54
C SER A 57 13.42 -12.03 0.56
N VAL A 58 13.86 -11.38 1.63
CA VAL A 58 14.13 -9.94 1.66
C VAL A 58 15.54 -9.75 1.13
N ASP A 59 15.73 -8.85 0.18
CA ASP A 59 17.03 -8.52 -0.40
C ASP A 59 17.35 -7.05 -0.12
N VAL A 60 18.58 -6.76 0.30
CA VAL A 60 19.00 -5.43 0.75
C VAL A 60 20.12 -4.93 -0.15
N ALA A 61 20.02 -3.68 -0.60
CA ALA A 61 21.07 -2.99 -1.33
C ALA A 61 21.53 -1.75 -0.55
N VAL A 62 22.83 -1.67 -0.23
CA VAL A 62 23.45 -0.57 0.50
C VAL A 62 24.38 0.22 -0.43
N LEU A 63 24.18 1.54 -0.48
CA LEU A 63 24.94 2.49 -1.30
C LEU A 63 25.48 3.63 -0.42
N GLY A 64 26.59 4.24 -0.82
CA GLY A 64 27.32 5.23 -0.02
C GLY A 64 28.29 4.57 0.98
N ASP A 65 28.85 5.37 1.89
CA ASP A 65 29.69 4.85 2.98
C ASP A 65 28.81 4.17 4.05
N PRO A 66 28.99 2.88 4.38
CA PRO A 66 28.26 2.22 5.46
C PRO A 66 28.52 2.83 6.86
N ARG A 67 29.48 3.75 7.01
CA ARG A 67 29.74 4.56 8.20
C ARG A 67 29.25 6.01 8.11
N ALA A 68 28.45 6.33 7.09
CA ALA A 68 27.78 7.61 6.95
C ALA A 68 26.86 7.93 8.16
N ARG A 69 27.00 9.15 8.70
CA ARG A 69 26.20 9.66 9.83
C ARG A 69 24.73 9.91 9.48
N ARG A 70 24.40 9.98 8.19
CA ARG A 70 23.02 10.07 7.68
C ARG A 70 22.74 8.84 6.84
N ALA A 71 21.57 8.25 7.00
CA ALA A 71 21.13 7.14 6.16
C ALA A 71 19.68 7.35 5.69
N ALA A 72 19.32 6.73 4.56
CA ALA A 72 17.94 6.61 4.13
C ALA A 72 17.52 5.13 4.09
N LEU A 73 16.51 4.76 4.86
CA LEU A 73 15.88 3.45 4.82
C LEU A 73 14.63 3.51 3.92
N ILE A 74 14.63 2.74 2.84
CA ILE A 74 13.57 2.77 1.83
C ILE A 74 13.04 1.36 1.63
N LEU A 75 11.84 1.10 2.15
CA LEU A 75 11.19 -0.21 2.13
C LEU A 75 10.30 -0.39 0.88
N SER A 76 10.12 -1.63 0.43
CA SER A 76 9.07 -2.00 -0.51
C SER A 76 8.39 -3.30 -0.12
N GLY A 77 7.09 -3.40 -0.40
CA GLY A 77 6.33 -4.63 -0.19
C GLY A 77 6.11 -4.98 1.28
N THR A 78 5.93 -3.99 2.16
CA THR A 78 5.40 -4.19 3.52
C THR A 78 4.04 -4.88 3.47
N HIS A 79 3.13 -4.36 2.63
CA HIS A 79 1.99 -5.15 2.13
C HIS A 79 2.46 -5.84 0.83
N GLY A 80 2.33 -7.16 0.74
CA GLY A 80 3.07 -7.94 -0.26
C GLY A 80 2.76 -7.57 -1.71
N GLN A 81 1.48 -7.58 -2.08
CA GLN A 81 1.00 -7.21 -3.42
C GLN A 81 1.31 -5.77 -3.86
N GLU A 82 1.53 -4.85 -2.92
CA GLU A 82 1.89 -3.45 -3.21
C GLU A 82 3.40 -3.34 -3.59
N GLY A 83 4.17 -4.40 -3.27
CA GLY A 83 5.59 -4.55 -3.56
C GLY A 83 5.97 -4.43 -5.04
N TYR A 84 5.07 -4.70 -6.00
CA TYR A 84 5.35 -4.45 -7.42
C TYR A 84 5.63 -2.96 -7.70
N ALA A 85 4.91 -2.05 -7.04
CA ALA A 85 5.09 -0.60 -7.21
C ALA A 85 6.31 -0.09 -6.43
N GLY A 86 6.47 -0.48 -5.17
CA GLY A 86 7.64 -0.11 -4.37
C GLY A 86 8.95 -0.66 -4.93
N SER A 87 8.95 -1.90 -5.43
CA SER A 87 10.08 -2.47 -6.16
C SER A 87 10.40 -1.67 -7.41
N ALA A 88 9.39 -1.25 -8.18
CA ALA A 88 9.61 -0.49 -9.40
C ALA A 88 10.16 0.92 -9.09
N ALA A 89 9.71 1.56 -8.02
CA ALA A 89 10.29 2.83 -7.53
C ALA A 89 11.76 2.67 -7.11
N GLN A 90 12.10 1.61 -6.36
CA GLN A 90 13.50 1.28 -5.99
C GLN A 90 14.36 1.00 -7.23
N ILE A 91 13.90 0.16 -8.17
CA ILE A 91 14.61 -0.14 -9.42
C ILE A 91 14.80 1.13 -10.27
N ALA A 92 13.78 2.00 -10.33
CA ALA A 92 13.88 3.23 -11.11
C ALA A 92 14.91 4.21 -10.53
N TRP A 93 14.99 4.32 -9.21
CA TRP A 93 16.04 5.11 -8.57
C TRP A 93 17.44 4.51 -8.78
N LEU A 94 17.60 3.18 -8.63
CA LEU A 94 18.85 2.47 -8.91
C LEU A 94 19.32 2.63 -10.36
N GLY A 95 18.42 2.49 -11.33
CA GLY A 95 18.71 2.67 -12.76
C GLY A 95 18.74 4.13 -13.22
N SER A 96 18.76 5.09 -12.30
CA SER A 96 18.95 6.52 -12.60
C SER A 96 20.39 6.96 -12.32
N GLY A 97 20.75 8.18 -12.71
CA GLY A 97 22.04 8.77 -12.30
C GLY A 97 22.08 9.28 -10.85
N ASP A 98 21.06 9.06 -10.00
CA ASP A 98 21.04 9.59 -8.62
C ASP A 98 21.97 8.85 -7.63
N PRO A 99 22.13 7.50 -7.67
CA PRO A 99 23.11 6.78 -6.86
C PRO A 99 24.54 7.35 -6.96
N ALA A 100 24.97 7.70 -8.17
CA ALA A 100 26.27 8.32 -8.44
C ALA A 100 26.37 9.80 -7.98
N ARG A 101 25.29 10.36 -7.43
CA ARG A 101 25.19 11.75 -6.92
C ARG A 101 24.76 11.78 -5.44
N LEU A 102 24.96 10.69 -4.70
CA LEU A 102 24.81 10.69 -3.25
C LEU A 102 25.88 11.59 -2.59
N PRO A 103 25.51 12.39 -1.57
CA PRO A 103 26.48 13.06 -0.72
C PRO A 103 27.40 12.06 0.00
N ALA A 104 28.67 12.41 0.19
CA ALA A 104 29.65 11.54 0.86
C ALA A 104 29.30 11.23 2.34
N ASP A 105 28.42 12.01 2.96
CA ASP A 105 27.92 11.83 4.33
C ASP A 105 26.58 11.07 4.40
N VAL A 106 26.12 10.46 3.29
CA VAL A 106 24.82 9.76 3.17
C VAL A 106 24.98 8.32 2.69
N ALA A 107 24.42 7.38 3.46
CA ALA A 107 24.11 6.02 3.01
C ALA A 107 22.66 5.90 2.51
N VAL A 108 22.39 4.93 1.63
CA VAL A 108 21.03 4.51 1.27
C VAL A 108 20.93 2.99 1.43
N VAL A 109 19.95 2.55 2.21
CA VAL A 109 19.61 1.15 2.48
C VAL A 109 18.24 0.88 1.86
N LEU A 110 18.23 0.25 0.69
CA LEU A 110 17.01 -0.20 0.03
C LEU A 110 16.66 -1.60 0.52
N VAL A 111 15.45 -1.79 1.05
CA VAL A 111 14.94 -3.11 1.47
C VAL A 111 13.88 -3.55 0.48
N HIS A 112 14.19 -4.56 -0.33
CA HIS A 112 13.30 -5.13 -1.33
C HIS A 112 12.43 -6.22 -0.73
N ALA A 113 11.13 -6.16 -1.00
CA ALA A 113 10.15 -7.20 -0.69
C ALA A 113 10.11 -7.61 0.79
N LEU A 114 9.82 -6.66 1.69
CA LEU A 114 9.82 -6.91 3.14
C LEU A 114 8.87 -8.07 3.55
N ASN A 115 7.69 -8.17 2.94
CA ASN A 115 6.83 -9.36 2.96
C ASN A 115 6.96 -10.10 1.61
N PRO A 116 7.96 -10.99 1.44
CA PRO A 116 8.17 -11.68 0.17
C PRO A 116 7.12 -12.76 -0.09
N TYR A 117 6.49 -13.30 0.96
CA TYR A 117 5.35 -14.21 0.83
C TYR A 117 4.19 -13.51 0.12
N GLY A 118 3.69 -12.40 0.65
CA GLY A 118 2.55 -11.71 0.07
C GLY A 118 2.85 -11.17 -1.34
N PHE A 119 4.10 -10.79 -1.61
CA PHE A 119 4.52 -10.33 -2.94
C PHE A 119 4.51 -11.49 -3.96
N ALA A 120 5.04 -12.66 -3.60
CA ALA A 120 5.03 -13.84 -4.47
C ALA A 120 3.63 -14.43 -4.65
N HIS A 121 2.86 -14.55 -3.55
CA HIS A 121 1.50 -15.08 -3.54
C HIS A 121 0.44 -14.07 -3.95
N GLY A 122 0.79 -12.81 -4.22
CA GLY A 122 -0.14 -11.76 -4.65
C GLY A 122 -1.28 -11.59 -3.65
N THR A 123 -0.93 -11.28 -2.40
CA THR A 123 -1.81 -11.01 -1.26
C THR A 123 -1.20 -9.91 -0.40
N ARG A 124 -2.00 -9.22 0.42
CA ARG A 124 -1.57 -8.17 1.34
C ARG A 124 -0.67 -8.72 2.45
N THR A 125 -1.07 -9.85 3.02
CA THR A 125 -0.62 -10.36 4.32
C THR A 125 0.54 -11.35 4.21
N THR A 126 1.13 -11.74 5.35
CA THR A 126 2.22 -12.73 5.45
C THR A 126 1.73 -14.17 5.22
N GLU A 127 2.63 -15.14 5.32
CA GLU A 127 2.34 -16.57 5.38
C GLU A 127 1.31 -16.93 6.47
N ASN A 128 1.26 -16.18 7.58
CA ASN A 128 0.33 -16.39 8.71
C ASN A 128 -0.94 -15.53 8.64
N ASN A 129 -1.24 -14.93 7.49
CA ASN A 129 -2.30 -13.94 7.28
C ASN A 129 -2.17 -12.67 8.15
N VAL A 130 -0.95 -12.33 8.58
CA VAL A 130 -0.72 -11.09 9.33
C VAL A 130 -0.58 -9.92 8.38
N ASP A 131 -1.31 -8.84 8.63
CA ASP A 131 -0.99 -7.53 8.08
C ASP A 131 0.29 -7.05 8.77
N LEU A 132 1.42 -7.13 8.07
CA LEU A 132 2.74 -6.83 8.63
C LEU A 132 2.79 -5.40 9.20
N ASN A 133 2.01 -4.47 8.63
CA ASN A 133 1.91 -3.09 9.10
C ASN A 133 0.97 -2.94 10.32
N ARG A 134 0.55 -4.06 10.94
CA ARG A 134 -0.11 -4.14 12.26
C ARG A 134 0.67 -5.01 13.26
N ASN A 135 1.85 -5.52 12.87
CA ASN A 135 2.64 -6.48 13.64
C ASN A 135 3.73 -5.86 14.52
N PHE A 136 3.90 -4.53 14.55
CA PHE A 136 4.91 -3.86 15.37
C PHE A 136 4.32 -3.34 16.70
N VAL A 137 3.42 -4.12 17.31
CA VAL A 137 2.95 -3.91 18.69
C VAL A 137 3.92 -4.52 19.69
N ASP A 138 3.82 -4.12 20.97
CA ASP A 138 4.43 -4.88 22.05
C ASP A 138 3.69 -6.22 22.22
N HIS A 139 4.31 -7.31 21.75
CA HIS A 139 3.79 -8.67 21.87
C HIS A 139 3.90 -9.26 23.28
N ALA A 140 4.52 -8.57 24.24
CA ALA A 140 4.49 -8.93 25.66
C ALA A 140 3.31 -8.26 26.39
N ALA A 141 2.70 -7.21 25.83
CA ALA A 141 1.52 -6.55 26.35
C ALA A 141 0.21 -7.26 25.91
N PRO A 142 -0.93 -7.00 26.58
CA PRO A 142 -2.24 -7.38 26.06
C PRO A 142 -2.51 -6.72 24.70
N TYR A 143 -3.00 -7.51 23.74
CA TYR A 143 -3.27 -7.01 22.39
C TYR A 143 -4.42 -5.98 22.37
N PRO A 144 -4.33 -4.90 21.55
CA PRO A 144 -5.39 -3.90 21.46
C PRO A 144 -6.73 -4.45 20.97
N ASP A 145 -7.80 -4.14 21.71
CA ASP A 145 -9.16 -4.47 21.29
C ASP A 145 -9.65 -3.66 20.08
N ASN A 146 -10.51 -4.28 19.28
CA ASN A 146 -11.24 -3.65 18.18
C ASN A 146 -12.67 -4.22 18.09
N PRO A 147 -13.60 -3.79 18.97
CA PRO A 147 -14.98 -4.28 18.98
C PRO A 147 -15.76 -3.85 17.73
N GLY A 148 -15.39 -2.73 17.09
CA GLY A 148 -15.96 -2.30 15.82
C GLY A 148 -15.69 -3.31 14.70
N TYR A 149 -14.45 -3.79 14.59
CA TYR A 149 -14.10 -4.87 13.67
C TYR A 149 -14.83 -6.17 14.02
N ALA A 150 -14.85 -6.57 15.30
CA ALA A 150 -15.50 -7.80 15.73
C ALA A 150 -17.01 -7.84 15.37
N ARG A 151 -17.71 -6.70 15.46
CA ARG A 151 -19.10 -6.57 14.98
C ARG A 151 -19.24 -6.77 13.48
N LEU A 152 -18.31 -6.23 12.69
CA LEU A 152 -18.39 -6.22 11.22
C LEU A 152 -17.84 -7.50 10.57
N HIS A 153 -16.91 -8.19 11.23
CA HIS A 153 -16.20 -9.35 10.70
C HIS A 153 -17.11 -10.41 10.03
N PRO A 154 -18.25 -10.84 10.61
CA PRO A 154 -19.11 -11.87 10.02
C PRO A 154 -19.65 -11.57 8.61
N VAL A 155 -19.72 -10.29 8.21
CA VAL A 155 -20.20 -9.86 6.88
C VAL A 155 -19.07 -9.34 5.98
N LEU A 156 -17.89 -9.01 6.53
CA LEU A 156 -16.77 -8.51 5.71
C LEU A 156 -16.25 -9.56 4.74
N ILE A 157 -16.21 -10.83 5.12
CA ILE A 157 -15.74 -11.93 4.26
C ILE A 157 -16.91 -12.92 4.08
N PRO A 158 -17.83 -12.65 3.13
CA PRO A 158 -19.02 -13.49 2.92
C PRO A 158 -18.63 -14.91 2.52
N GLU A 159 -19.57 -15.86 2.58
CA GLU A 159 -19.26 -17.25 2.24
C GLU A 159 -19.01 -17.43 0.73
N ASP A 160 -19.94 -16.95 -0.10
CA ASP A 160 -19.75 -16.88 -1.56
C ASP A 160 -19.70 -15.42 -2.04
N TRP A 161 -18.80 -15.12 -2.96
CA TRP A 161 -18.56 -13.79 -3.52
C TRP A 161 -19.61 -13.44 -4.59
N THR A 162 -20.85 -13.28 -4.16
CA THR A 162 -22.00 -12.90 -4.98
C THR A 162 -22.34 -11.42 -4.82
N LEU A 163 -23.07 -10.84 -5.80
CA LEU A 163 -23.54 -9.46 -5.70
C LEU A 163 -24.42 -9.23 -4.46
N ALA A 164 -25.35 -10.15 -4.17
CA ALA A 164 -26.23 -10.06 -3.02
C ALA A 164 -25.46 -10.05 -1.68
N ALA A 165 -24.46 -10.92 -1.52
CA ALA A 165 -23.64 -10.96 -0.30
C ALA A 165 -22.73 -9.73 -0.15
N LEU A 166 -22.32 -9.11 -1.27
CA LEU A 166 -21.61 -7.84 -1.25
C LEU A 166 -22.54 -6.67 -0.89
N GLU A 167 -23.77 -6.65 -1.39
CA GLU A 167 -24.81 -5.66 -1.08
C GLU A 167 -25.27 -5.73 0.38
N GLU A 168 -25.42 -6.93 0.95
CA GLU A 168 -25.68 -7.15 2.37
C GLU A 168 -24.55 -6.59 3.25
N ALA A 169 -23.31 -6.95 2.95
CA ALA A 169 -22.15 -6.50 3.69
C ALA A 169 -21.89 -4.99 3.58
N ASP A 170 -22.14 -4.40 2.41
CA ASP A 170 -22.06 -2.95 2.21
C ASP A 170 -23.23 -2.23 2.92
N SER A 171 -24.39 -2.87 3.07
CA SER A 171 -25.52 -2.38 3.88
C SER A 171 -25.25 -2.42 5.39
N GLU A 172 -24.57 -3.44 5.91
CA GLU A 172 -24.19 -3.50 7.34
C GLU A 172 -23.06 -2.52 7.68
N GLN A 173 -22.09 -2.32 6.77
CA GLN A 173 -21.13 -1.22 6.89
C GLN A 173 -21.85 0.14 6.91
N GLU A 174 -22.90 0.33 6.10
CA GLU A 174 -23.70 1.56 6.12
C GLU A 174 -24.47 1.75 7.43
N ARG A 175 -25.06 0.68 7.99
CA ARG A 175 -25.71 0.74 9.32
C ARG A 175 -24.71 1.13 10.40
N PHE A 176 -23.53 0.53 10.41
CA PHE A 176 -22.44 0.91 11.32
C PHE A 176 -22.04 2.38 11.12
N ARG A 177 -21.94 2.86 9.87
CA ARG A 177 -21.62 4.25 9.54
C ARG A 177 -22.69 5.24 10.03
N ALA A 178 -23.96 4.88 9.92
CA ALA A 178 -25.07 5.71 10.38
C ALA A 178 -25.17 5.77 11.92
N GLU A 179 -24.72 4.72 12.61
CA GLU A 179 -24.76 4.59 14.07
C GLU A 179 -23.51 5.21 14.75
N HIS A 180 -22.32 5.01 14.18
CA HIS A 180 -21.02 5.39 14.79
C HIS A 180 -20.24 6.46 14.03
N GLY A 181 -20.65 6.81 12.81
CA GLY A 181 -19.96 7.77 11.93
C GLY A 181 -18.92 7.15 10.99
N ALA A 182 -18.52 7.94 9.98
CA ALA A 182 -17.59 7.50 8.94
C ALA A 182 -16.15 7.31 9.46
N ASP A 183 -15.69 8.18 10.35
CA ASP A 183 -14.36 8.08 10.96
C ASP A 183 -14.25 6.80 11.82
N ALA A 184 -15.30 6.44 12.56
CA ALA A 184 -15.33 5.23 13.38
C ALA A 184 -15.39 3.93 12.54
N LEU A 185 -16.13 3.92 11.42
CA LEU A 185 -16.11 2.80 10.47
C LEU A 185 -14.70 2.61 9.89
N PHE A 186 -14.05 3.70 9.51
CA PHE A 186 -12.71 3.63 8.93
C PHE A 186 -11.66 3.21 9.97
N ASP A 187 -11.72 3.74 11.20
CA ASP A 187 -10.88 3.30 12.31
C ASP A 187 -11.05 1.78 12.56
N ALA A 188 -12.29 1.31 12.73
CA ALA A 188 -12.59 -0.11 12.94
C ALA A 188 -12.01 -1.03 11.85
N LEU A 189 -12.11 -0.63 10.58
CA LEU A 189 -11.63 -1.44 9.44
C LEU A 189 -10.12 -1.32 9.17
N ALA A 190 -9.45 -0.27 9.66
CA ALA A 190 -8.07 0.02 9.30
C ALA A 190 -7.06 -0.05 10.45
N ARG A 191 -7.47 0.18 11.71
CA ARG A 191 -6.55 0.31 12.87
C ARG A 191 -5.74 -0.94 13.22
N GLY A 192 -6.21 -2.11 12.83
CA GLY A 192 -5.66 -3.41 13.25
C GLY A 192 -6.61 -4.16 14.19
N GLN A 193 -6.45 -5.48 14.26
CA GLN A 193 -7.20 -6.36 15.16
C GLN A 193 -6.40 -7.65 15.44
N TYR A 194 -6.67 -8.32 16.57
CA TYR A 194 -5.82 -9.41 17.07
C TYR A 194 -6.63 -10.64 17.51
N THR A 195 -7.88 -10.75 17.02
CA THR A 195 -8.89 -11.72 17.48
C THR A 195 -9.43 -12.62 16.37
N HIS A 196 -9.37 -12.21 15.11
CA HIS A 196 -9.89 -12.94 13.95
C HIS A 196 -8.74 -13.24 12.97
N PRO A 197 -8.09 -14.43 13.04
CA PRO A 197 -6.86 -14.72 12.29
C PRO A 197 -7.06 -14.90 10.79
N ASP A 198 -8.29 -15.11 10.34
CA ASP A 198 -8.78 -15.14 8.96
C ASP A 198 -9.18 -13.74 8.44
N GLY A 199 -9.39 -12.80 9.37
CA GLY A 199 -9.88 -11.45 9.10
C GLY A 199 -8.89 -10.51 8.41
N LEU A 200 -9.41 -9.34 8.07
CA LEU A 200 -8.65 -8.18 7.61
C LEU A 200 -7.80 -7.59 8.75
N VAL A 201 -6.71 -6.91 8.39
CA VAL A 201 -5.84 -6.13 9.29
C VAL A 201 -5.43 -6.87 10.58
N TYR A 202 -5.32 -8.20 10.49
CA TYR A 202 -4.92 -9.05 11.60
C TYR A 202 -3.45 -8.83 11.95
N GLY A 203 -3.13 -8.41 13.18
CA GLY A 203 -1.75 -8.10 13.58
C GLY A 203 -0.93 -9.28 14.10
N GLY A 204 -1.49 -10.49 14.13
CA GLY A 204 -0.82 -11.70 14.61
C GLY A 204 -0.81 -11.87 16.12
N ARG A 205 -0.24 -12.99 16.60
CA ARG A 205 -0.06 -13.29 18.05
C ARG A 205 1.41 -13.44 18.47
N GLY A 206 2.30 -12.93 17.63
CA GLY A 206 3.74 -12.86 17.83
C GLY A 206 4.38 -12.06 16.69
N ARG A 207 5.66 -11.73 16.81
CA ARG A 207 6.40 -11.06 15.73
C ARG A 207 6.51 -12.01 14.52
N GLU A 208 6.21 -11.51 13.32
CA GLU A 208 6.41 -12.27 12.07
C GLU A 208 7.90 -12.41 11.73
N TRP A 209 8.23 -13.27 10.77
CA TRP A 209 9.61 -13.37 10.26
C TRP A 209 10.11 -12.03 9.73
N SER A 210 9.33 -11.34 8.89
CA SER A 210 9.67 -10.03 8.32
C SER A 210 9.92 -8.95 9.39
N ASN A 211 9.22 -9.02 10.53
CA ASN A 211 9.42 -8.08 11.64
C ASN A 211 10.81 -8.26 12.30
N ARG A 212 11.23 -9.50 12.54
CA ARG A 212 12.61 -9.80 13.02
C ARG A 212 13.67 -9.48 11.97
N THR A 213 13.38 -9.73 10.69
CA THR A 213 14.28 -9.40 9.59
C THR A 213 14.52 -7.89 9.48
N LEU A 214 13.47 -7.05 9.64
CA LEU A 214 13.62 -5.59 9.63
C LEU A 214 14.45 -5.07 10.82
N GLU A 215 14.24 -5.60 12.01
CA GLU A 215 15.07 -5.29 13.20
C GLU A 215 16.55 -5.61 12.96
N ALA A 216 16.84 -6.78 12.39
CA ALA A 216 18.19 -7.17 12.00
C ALA A 216 18.79 -6.20 10.97
N ILE A 217 18.04 -5.85 9.93
CA ILE A 217 18.47 -4.89 8.89
C ILE A 217 18.76 -3.50 9.48
N VAL A 218 17.92 -3.00 10.39
CA VAL A 218 18.12 -1.71 11.06
C VAL A 218 19.36 -1.74 11.95
N ARG A 219 19.61 -2.84 12.68
CA ARG A 219 20.83 -3.03 13.46
C ARG A 219 22.07 -3.10 12.56
N ASP A 220 22.06 -3.97 11.55
CA ASP A 220 23.25 -4.36 10.79
C ASP A 220 23.65 -3.34 9.71
N HIS A 221 22.72 -2.50 9.25
CA HIS A 221 22.95 -1.53 8.16
C HIS A 221 22.74 -0.06 8.55
N LEU A 222 22.21 0.25 9.75
CA LEU A 222 22.04 1.63 10.23
C LEU A 222 22.78 1.91 11.56
N GLU A 223 23.67 1.02 12.03
CA GLU A 223 24.45 1.18 13.28
C GLU A 223 25.09 2.57 13.41
N ALA A 224 25.79 3.01 12.36
CA ALA A 224 26.52 4.28 12.33
C ALA A 224 25.67 5.52 12.01
N ALA A 225 24.39 5.35 11.68
CA ALA A 225 23.52 6.45 11.30
C ALA A 225 23.04 7.24 12.53
N GLU A 226 23.43 8.50 12.64
CA GLU A 226 22.96 9.43 13.68
C GLU A 226 21.58 10.00 13.35
N LYS A 227 21.20 10.05 12.06
CA LYS A 227 19.89 10.53 11.58
C LYS A 227 19.40 9.70 10.39
N VAL A 228 18.11 9.36 10.36
CA VAL A 228 17.52 8.47 9.34
C VAL A 228 16.40 9.17 8.57
N ALA A 229 16.45 9.11 7.24
CA ALA A 229 15.32 9.35 6.36
C ALA A 229 14.54 8.04 6.13
N PHE A 230 13.21 8.08 6.16
CA PHE A 230 12.38 6.88 6.02
C PHE A 230 11.29 7.02 4.94
N ILE A 231 11.18 5.99 4.08
CA ILE A 231 10.09 5.82 3.13
C ILE A 231 9.63 4.35 3.17
N ASP A 232 8.32 4.12 3.26
CA ASP A 232 7.71 2.82 2.91
C ASP A 232 6.76 3.00 1.73
N TRP A 233 6.92 2.18 0.69
CA TRP A 233 6.19 2.31 -0.58
C TRP A 233 4.92 1.45 -0.62
N HIS A 234 3.78 2.13 -0.78
CA HIS A 234 2.44 1.57 -0.68
C HIS A 234 1.52 2.00 -1.83
N THR A 235 0.35 1.37 -1.94
CA THR A 235 -0.64 1.68 -3.00
C THR A 235 -2.08 1.51 -2.53
N GLY A 236 -2.90 2.52 -2.82
CA GLY A 236 -4.35 2.48 -2.56
C GLY A 236 -4.92 3.86 -2.21
N ILE A 237 -4.28 4.56 -1.27
CA ILE A 237 -4.75 5.86 -0.77
C ILE A 237 -4.21 7.01 -1.65
N GLY A 238 -5.08 7.99 -1.93
CA GLY A 238 -4.77 9.16 -2.77
C GLY A 238 -5.62 9.23 -4.02
N ASP A 239 -5.44 10.29 -4.80
CA ASP A 239 -6.00 10.40 -6.16
C ASP A 239 -5.22 9.52 -7.13
N PHE A 240 -5.87 9.06 -8.20
CA PHE A 240 -5.29 8.07 -9.12
C PHE A 240 -3.94 8.52 -9.68
N ALA A 241 -2.91 7.71 -9.42
CA ALA A 241 -1.50 7.91 -9.82
C ALA A 241 -0.72 9.02 -9.10
N GLU A 242 -1.34 9.81 -8.21
CA GLU A 242 -0.64 10.81 -7.39
C GLU A 242 -0.21 10.21 -6.02
N PRO A 243 0.87 10.74 -5.39
CA PRO A 243 1.35 10.29 -4.10
C PRO A 243 0.63 10.97 -2.94
N PHE A 244 0.19 10.17 -1.96
CA PHE A 244 -0.39 10.59 -0.69
C PHE A 244 0.54 10.22 0.47
N PHE A 245 0.82 11.16 1.38
CA PHE A 245 1.83 10.98 2.43
C PHE A 245 1.17 10.79 3.79
N LEU A 246 1.47 9.67 4.42
CA LEU A 246 1.17 9.39 5.82
C LEU A 246 2.45 9.57 6.64
N CYS A 247 2.75 10.82 6.99
CA CYS A 247 3.79 11.15 7.96
C CYS A 247 3.28 10.83 9.38
N PHE A 248 4.01 10.00 10.10
CA PHE A 248 3.72 9.60 11.49
C PHE A 248 4.73 10.18 12.49
N ASN A 249 5.51 11.18 12.08
CA ASN A 249 6.19 12.07 13.02
C ASN A 249 5.17 12.98 13.72
N GLU A 250 5.48 13.43 14.93
CA GLU A 250 4.62 14.31 15.74
C GLU A 250 4.30 15.62 14.99
N GLU A 251 3.01 15.93 14.82
CA GLU A 251 2.58 17.06 13.99
C GLU A 251 3.03 18.40 14.61
N GLY A 252 3.73 19.21 13.81
CA GLY A 252 4.37 20.46 14.25
C GLY A 252 5.74 20.27 14.93
N GLY A 253 6.18 19.04 15.18
CA GLY A 253 7.52 18.74 15.69
C GLY A 253 8.61 18.86 14.62
N GLU A 254 9.88 19.00 15.04
CA GLU A 254 11.05 19.21 14.13
C GLU A 254 11.11 18.18 12.99
N LEU A 255 10.82 16.90 13.30
CA LEU A 255 10.90 15.82 12.32
C LEU A 255 9.77 15.88 11.28
N PHE A 256 8.59 16.37 11.66
CA PHE A 256 7.43 16.55 10.78
C PHE A 256 7.60 17.78 9.89
N GLU A 257 8.06 18.89 10.46
CA GLU A 257 8.42 20.09 9.69
C GLU A 257 9.58 19.81 8.71
N ARG A 258 10.53 18.93 9.07
CA ARG A 258 11.54 18.42 8.14
C ARG A 258 10.92 17.62 6.99
N ALA A 259 9.98 16.71 7.24
CA ALA A 259 9.28 15.99 6.18
C ALA A 259 8.52 16.96 5.24
N ALA A 260 7.86 17.98 5.79
CA ALA A 260 7.21 19.03 5.00
C ALA A 260 8.23 19.81 4.14
N SER A 261 9.42 20.12 4.68
CA SER A 261 10.51 20.76 3.90
C SER A 261 11.06 19.90 2.75
N TRP A 262 10.92 18.58 2.83
CA TRP A 262 11.35 17.66 1.77
C TRP A 262 10.33 17.59 0.64
N TRP A 263 9.06 17.35 0.99
CA TRP A 263 8.02 16.94 0.04
C TRP A 263 6.93 18.00 -0.22
N GLY A 264 6.90 19.07 0.58
CA GLY A 264 5.99 20.21 0.50
C GLY A 264 4.90 20.19 1.58
N ASP A 265 4.64 21.34 2.20
CA ASP A 265 3.60 21.54 3.22
C ASP A 265 2.23 20.96 2.80
N ASP A 266 1.75 21.30 1.61
CA ASP A 266 0.45 20.86 1.06
C ASP A 266 0.33 19.31 0.91
N ARG A 267 1.46 18.60 0.94
CA ARG A 267 1.55 17.13 0.84
C ARG A 267 1.74 16.42 2.16
N VAL A 268 2.24 17.09 3.20
CA VAL A 268 2.57 16.48 4.50
C VAL A 268 1.66 16.96 5.63
N LYS A 269 1.27 18.24 5.60
CA LYS A 269 0.46 18.86 6.65
C LYS A 269 -1.03 18.61 6.41
N GLY A 270 -1.80 18.42 7.47
CA GLY A 270 -3.26 18.27 7.42
C GLY A 270 -3.79 17.05 6.65
N GLN A 271 -2.95 16.06 6.32
CA GLN A 271 -3.34 14.96 5.43
C GLN A 271 -4.41 14.06 6.07
N ARG A 272 -5.55 13.95 5.37
CA ARG A 272 -6.74 13.18 5.76
C ARG A 272 -7.00 12.04 4.76
N PRO A 273 -6.58 10.79 5.05
CA PRO A 273 -6.82 9.66 4.14
C PRO A 273 -8.32 9.50 3.85
N HIS A 274 -8.68 9.43 2.57
CA HIS A 274 -10.07 9.45 2.07
C HIS A 274 -10.93 10.64 2.56
N GLY A 275 -10.33 11.75 3.02
CA GLY A 275 -11.03 12.88 3.64
C GLY A 275 -11.47 12.65 5.09
N LEU A 276 -11.12 11.50 5.68
CA LEU A 276 -11.50 11.08 7.03
C LEU A 276 -10.41 11.39 8.07
N ALA A 277 -10.70 11.19 9.34
CA ALA A 277 -9.68 11.18 10.39
C ALA A 277 -8.67 10.04 10.15
N ARG A 278 -7.43 10.19 10.62
CA ARG A 278 -6.49 9.06 10.60
C ARG A 278 -6.95 8.02 11.65
N PRO A 279 -7.04 6.72 11.29
CA PRO A 279 -7.23 5.64 12.24
C PRO A 279 -6.18 5.66 13.35
N ASN A 280 -6.54 5.16 14.53
CA ASN A 280 -5.63 4.90 15.63
C ASN A 280 -4.83 3.61 15.36
N TYR A 281 -3.99 3.64 14.32
CA TYR A 281 -3.25 2.48 13.82
C TYR A 281 -2.38 1.85 14.92
N GLN A 282 -2.54 0.55 15.10
CA GLN A 282 -1.75 -0.27 16.02
C GLN A 282 -0.66 -1.00 15.24
N GLY A 283 0.57 -0.98 15.74
CA GLY A 283 1.67 -1.80 15.22
C GLY A 283 2.20 -1.46 13.82
N LEU A 284 2.23 -0.17 13.45
CA LEU A 284 2.82 0.30 12.19
C LEU A 284 4.32 0.00 12.08
N VAL A 285 4.78 -0.38 10.88
CA VAL A 285 6.21 -0.51 10.53
C VAL A 285 6.99 0.75 10.91
N PHE A 286 6.42 1.93 10.63
CA PHE A 286 7.04 3.22 10.95
C PHE A 286 7.46 3.33 12.42
N HIS A 287 6.55 3.02 13.35
CA HIS A 287 6.82 3.06 14.79
C HIS A 287 7.74 1.91 15.23
N GLY A 288 7.66 0.74 14.57
CA GLY A 288 8.61 -0.35 14.75
C GLY A 288 10.06 0.06 14.42
N VAL A 289 10.27 0.73 13.29
CA VAL A 289 11.60 1.25 12.91
C VAL A 289 12.07 2.35 13.86
N GLN A 290 11.18 3.25 14.32
CA GLN A 290 11.53 4.21 15.38
C GLN A 290 12.01 3.49 16.66
N ALA A 291 11.30 2.44 17.10
CA ALA A 291 11.70 1.66 18.27
C ALA A 291 13.06 0.94 18.09
N PHE A 292 13.35 0.41 16.89
CA PHE A 292 14.65 -0.18 16.57
C PHE A 292 15.78 0.87 16.47
N LEU A 293 15.44 2.12 16.13
CA LEU A 293 16.38 3.24 16.09
C LEU A 293 16.65 3.84 17.48
N GLY A 294 15.69 3.79 18.40
CA GLY A 294 15.79 4.41 19.72
C GLY A 294 15.81 5.94 19.61
N ASP A 295 16.71 6.59 20.34
CA ASP A 295 16.83 8.06 20.35
C ASP A 295 17.35 8.67 19.02
N ARG A 296 17.71 7.85 18.03
CA ARG A 296 18.20 8.31 16.72
C ARG A 296 17.02 8.87 15.89
N PRO A 297 16.99 10.18 15.58
CA PRO A 297 15.84 10.80 14.92
C PRO A 297 15.59 10.26 13.51
N MET A 298 14.36 9.78 13.30
CA MET A 298 13.85 9.33 12.00
C MET A 298 12.81 10.32 11.46
N THR A 299 13.09 10.95 10.32
CA THR A 299 12.09 11.74 9.56
C THR A 299 11.60 10.91 8.38
N GLY A 300 10.28 10.81 8.18
CA GLY A 300 9.78 10.10 7.01
C GLY A 300 8.27 10.02 6.85
N ALA A 301 7.83 9.17 5.91
CA ALA A 301 6.43 8.87 5.70
C ALA A 301 6.23 7.45 5.14
N VAL A 302 5.05 6.90 5.42
CA VAL A 302 4.44 5.86 4.58
C VAL A 302 3.86 6.59 3.36
N ILE A 303 4.21 6.17 2.14
CA ILE A 303 3.87 6.90 0.91
C ILE A 303 3.05 5.99 -0.01
N GLU A 304 1.80 6.38 -0.19
CA GLU A 304 0.79 5.65 -0.95
C GLU A 304 0.67 6.25 -2.35
N PHE A 305 0.66 5.43 -3.41
CA PHE A 305 0.19 5.85 -4.73
C PHE A 305 -1.30 5.54 -4.88
N GLY A 306 -2.13 6.55 -5.17
CA GLY A 306 -3.58 6.38 -5.25
C GLY A 306 -4.01 5.48 -6.41
N THR A 307 -4.99 4.60 -6.16
CA THR A 307 -5.54 3.66 -7.16
C THR A 307 -7.06 3.81 -7.30
N ARG A 308 -7.87 2.83 -6.84
CA ARG A 308 -9.34 2.81 -7.00
C ARG A 308 -10.10 3.55 -5.88
N GLY A 309 -9.39 4.30 -5.04
CA GLY A 309 -9.98 5.10 -3.96
C GLY A 309 -10.89 4.28 -3.04
N ALA A 310 -12.15 4.71 -2.85
CA ALA A 310 -13.09 4.03 -1.96
C ALA A 310 -13.39 2.56 -2.33
N ALA A 311 -13.20 2.15 -3.59
CA ALA A 311 -13.42 0.78 -4.03
C ALA A 311 -12.34 -0.20 -3.50
N MET A 312 -11.20 0.30 -3.02
CA MET A 312 -10.14 -0.52 -2.42
C MET A 312 -10.61 -1.35 -1.22
N ARG A 313 -11.64 -0.89 -0.48
CA ARG A 313 -12.26 -1.67 0.60
C ARG A 313 -12.83 -3.01 0.12
N ARG A 314 -13.32 -3.09 -1.12
CA ARG A 314 -13.81 -4.34 -1.72
C ARG A 314 -12.66 -5.24 -2.18
N ALA A 315 -11.57 -4.68 -2.69
CA ALA A 315 -10.37 -5.44 -3.07
C ALA A 315 -9.66 -6.05 -1.85
N LEU A 316 -9.56 -5.32 -0.72
CA LEU A 316 -9.06 -5.84 0.55
C LEU A 316 -9.89 -7.06 1.03
N ARG A 317 -11.21 -6.97 0.97
CA ARG A 317 -12.12 -8.07 1.32
C ARG A 317 -11.99 -9.27 0.36
N LEU A 318 -11.71 -9.00 -0.92
CA LEU A 318 -11.56 -10.02 -1.96
C LEU A 318 -10.27 -10.84 -1.78
N ASP A 319 -9.17 -10.21 -1.38
CA ASP A 319 -7.91 -10.87 -1.02
C ASP A 319 -8.14 -11.99 0.03
N GLN A 320 -8.82 -11.66 1.12
CA GLN A 320 -9.18 -12.64 2.16
C GLN A 320 -10.12 -13.75 1.65
N TRP A 321 -11.10 -13.41 0.81
CA TRP A 321 -12.02 -14.41 0.25
C TRP A 321 -11.31 -15.37 -0.72
N LEU A 322 -10.42 -14.84 -1.57
CA LEU A 322 -9.55 -15.63 -2.46
C LEU A 322 -8.59 -16.52 -1.66
N ARG A 323 -8.11 -16.05 -0.51
CA ARG A 323 -7.19 -16.80 0.37
C ARG A 323 -7.86 -17.96 1.13
N PHE A 324 -9.10 -17.80 1.58
CA PHE A 324 -9.73 -18.72 2.54
C PHE A 324 -10.97 -19.46 2.06
N LYS A 325 -11.69 -18.99 1.02
CA LYS A 325 -13.02 -19.51 0.64
C LYS A 325 -13.20 -19.81 -0.85
N ALA A 326 -12.44 -19.16 -1.72
CA ALA A 326 -12.55 -19.37 -3.16
C ALA A 326 -11.98 -20.73 -3.61
N GLU A 327 -12.59 -21.34 -4.62
CA GLU A 327 -12.08 -22.57 -5.27
C GLU A 327 -10.92 -22.24 -6.24
N PRO A 328 -9.66 -22.61 -5.95
CA PRO A 328 -8.52 -22.24 -6.78
C PRO A 328 -8.50 -22.99 -8.11
N GLY A 329 -7.90 -22.38 -9.13
CA GLY A 329 -7.77 -22.99 -10.46
C GLY A 329 -9.02 -22.89 -11.35
N THR A 330 -10.09 -22.24 -10.88
CA THR A 330 -11.27 -21.90 -11.68
C THR A 330 -11.08 -20.59 -12.45
N ASP A 331 -11.77 -20.42 -13.59
CA ASP A 331 -11.79 -19.14 -14.32
C ASP A 331 -12.31 -17.99 -13.44
N ARG A 332 -13.29 -18.26 -12.58
CA ARG A 332 -13.84 -17.30 -11.60
C ARG A 332 -12.76 -16.83 -10.63
N TYR A 333 -11.95 -17.75 -10.09
CA TYR A 333 -10.81 -17.42 -9.23
C TYR A 333 -9.78 -16.56 -9.97
N ALA A 334 -9.41 -16.93 -11.19
CA ALA A 334 -8.44 -16.16 -11.99
C ALA A 334 -8.93 -14.73 -12.27
N MET A 335 -10.16 -14.57 -12.76
CA MET A 335 -10.74 -13.25 -13.06
C MET A 335 -10.85 -12.35 -11.82
N LEU A 336 -11.26 -12.90 -10.68
CA LEU A 336 -11.35 -12.14 -9.43
C LEU A 336 -9.96 -11.78 -8.86
N ARG A 337 -8.97 -12.67 -9.01
CA ARG A 337 -7.59 -12.42 -8.61
C ARG A 337 -6.93 -11.35 -9.48
N ASP A 338 -7.18 -11.33 -10.77
CA ASP A 338 -6.68 -10.27 -11.67
C ASP A 338 -7.32 -8.91 -11.34
N ASP A 339 -8.62 -8.85 -11.06
CA ASP A 339 -9.28 -7.61 -10.60
C ASP A 339 -8.73 -7.11 -9.26
N MET A 340 -8.48 -8.03 -8.32
CA MET A 340 -7.86 -7.72 -7.04
C MET A 340 -6.44 -7.18 -7.23
N LEU A 341 -5.62 -7.78 -8.11
CA LEU A 341 -4.26 -7.32 -8.38
C LEU A 341 -4.23 -5.93 -9.06
N ASP A 342 -5.10 -5.67 -10.04
CA ASP A 342 -5.22 -4.34 -10.68
C ASP A 342 -5.70 -3.27 -9.69
N ALA A 343 -6.46 -3.63 -8.66
CA ALA A 343 -6.84 -2.69 -7.61
C ALA A 343 -5.64 -2.12 -6.85
N PHE A 344 -4.68 -2.95 -6.46
CA PHE A 344 -3.47 -2.50 -5.77
C PHE A 344 -2.39 -1.99 -6.74
N VAL A 345 -2.20 -2.63 -7.89
CA VAL A 345 -1.14 -2.26 -8.85
C VAL A 345 -1.68 -2.19 -10.29
N PRO A 346 -2.39 -1.10 -10.64
CA PRO A 346 -3.03 -0.93 -11.94
C PRO A 346 -2.18 -1.35 -13.14
N VAL A 347 -2.78 -2.07 -14.09
CA VAL A 347 -2.11 -2.48 -15.35
C VAL A 347 -1.86 -1.31 -16.31
N GLN A 348 -2.49 -0.17 -16.04
CA GLN A 348 -2.51 1.03 -16.87
C GLN A 348 -1.12 1.69 -16.91
N GLN A 349 -0.53 1.78 -18.11
CA GLN A 349 0.80 2.38 -18.30
C GLN A 349 0.93 3.76 -17.66
N ALA A 350 -0.03 4.67 -17.87
CA ALA A 350 0.04 6.04 -17.36
C ALA A 350 0.15 6.13 -15.83
N TRP A 351 -0.41 5.16 -15.09
CA TRP A 351 -0.26 5.06 -13.65
C TRP A 351 1.17 4.61 -13.27
N ARG A 352 1.72 3.63 -14.00
CA ARG A 352 3.08 3.10 -13.77
C ARG A 352 4.16 4.11 -14.14
N ASP A 353 4.02 4.82 -15.27
CA ASP A 353 4.92 5.91 -15.65
C ASP A 353 4.87 7.05 -14.62
N ALA A 354 3.71 7.31 -14.01
CA ALA A 354 3.58 8.27 -12.93
C ALA A 354 4.28 7.83 -11.64
N THR A 355 4.01 6.63 -11.12
CA THR A 355 4.62 6.13 -9.88
C THR A 355 6.15 6.15 -9.95
N LEU A 356 6.75 5.86 -11.11
CA LEU A 356 8.20 6.01 -11.31
C LEU A 356 8.67 7.47 -11.20
N ARG A 357 8.01 8.42 -11.88
CA ARG A 357 8.33 9.86 -11.78
C ARG A 357 8.23 10.36 -10.34
N HIS A 358 7.15 9.99 -9.63
CA HIS A 358 6.93 10.41 -8.25
C HIS A 358 7.94 9.74 -7.30
N GLY A 359 8.17 8.43 -7.42
CA GLY A 359 9.15 7.68 -6.64
C GLY A 359 10.58 8.24 -6.76
N LEU A 360 11.01 8.56 -7.99
CA LEU A 360 12.28 9.22 -8.26
C LEU A 360 12.40 10.59 -7.57
N ALA A 361 11.40 11.46 -7.73
CA ALA A 361 11.41 12.80 -7.15
C ALA A 361 11.42 12.76 -5.62
N ILE A 362 10.54 11.97 -5.03
CA ILE A 362 10.35 11.82 -3.58
C ILE A 362 11.60 11.21 -2.92
N THR A 363 12.22 10.20 -3.54
CA THR A 363 13.50 9.63 -3.06
C THR A 363 14.60 10.67 -3.10
N ARG A 364 14.76 11.38 -4.23
CA ARG A 364 15.77 12.44 -4.38
C ARG A 364 15.62 13.54 -3.32
N GLN A 365 14.38 13.94 -3.03
CA GLN A 365 14.05 14.93 -2.00
C GLN A 365 14.42 14.50 -0.57
N ALA A 366 14.43 13.19 -0.27
CA ALA A 366 14.76 12.66 1.05
C ALA A 366 16.27 12.39 1.24
N VAL A 367 16.99 11.98 0.17
CA VAL A 367 18.43 11.64 0.27
C VAL A 367 19.37 12.83 0.03
N GLN A 368 18.96 13.83 -0.76
CA GLN A 368 19.80 15.00 -1.04
C GLN A 368 19.68 16.09 0.04
N PRO A 369 20.66 17.00 0.18
CA PRO A 369 20.56 18.11 1.11
C PRO A 369 19.41 19.06 0.72
N VAL A 370 18.58 19.43 1.70
CA VAL A 370 17.57 20.49 1.52
C VAL A 370 18.30 21.81 1.25
N GLN A 371 18.21 22.32 0.02
CA GLN A 371 18.78 23.61 -0.36
C GLN A 371 18.06 24.74 0.40
N PRO A 372 18.75 25.49 1.30
CA PRO A 372 18.10 26.55 2.05
C PRO A 372 17.68 27.70 1.13
N GLY A 373 16.37 27.89 0.93
CA GLY A 373 15.80 29.05 0.23
C GLY A 373 14.78 28.75 -0.87
N ALA A 374 14.65 27.50 -1.33
CA ALA A 374 13.74 27.16 -2.46
C ALA A 374 12.25 27.47 -2.22
N GLY A 375 11.83 27.64 -0.96
CA GLY A 375 10.45 28.00 -0.59
C GLY A 375 10.15 29.51 -0.51
N ALA A 376 11.16 30.40 -0.64
CA ALA A 376 11.04 31.79 -0.20
C ALA A 376 10.97 32.87 -1.29
N ASP A 377 11.26 32.56 -2.57
CA ASP A 377 11.17 33.56 -3.67
C ASP A 377 10.26 33.12 -4.83
N ARG A 378 8.96 32.96 -4.52
CA ARG A 378 7.89 33.16 -5.49
C ARG A 378 7.34 34.57 -5.36
N ARG A 379 8.11 35.57 -5.81
CA ARG A 379 7.61 36.94 -5.99
C ARG A 379 6.30 36.95 -6.77
N ARG A 380 5.43 37.88 -6.37
CA ARG A 380 4.09 38.12 -6.89
C ARG A 380 4.06 38.09 -8.43
N ALA A 381 3.47 37.04 -9.00
CA ALA A 381 2.89 37.15 -10.33
C ALA A 381 1.65 38.04 -10.24
N GLU A 382 1.62 39.14 -10.98
CA GLU A 382 0.42 39.98 -11.07
C GLU A 382 -0.72 39.22 -11.79
N PRO A 383 -1.99 39.50 -11.47
CA PRO A 383 -3.12 38.81 -12.06
C PRO A 383 -3.29 39.19 -13.54
N VAL A 384 -2.74 38.38 -14.44
CA VAL A 384 -2.93 38.52 -15.89
C VAL A 384 -4.43 38.50 -16.21
N GLY A 385 -4.94 39.61 -16.76
CA GLY A 385 -6.36 39.81 -16.99
C GLY A 385 -6.99 38.77 -17.93
N ARG A 386 -8.27 38.46 -17.69
CA ARG A 386 -9.07 37.53 -18.50
C ARG A 386 -9.05 37.91 -19.98
N ARG A 387 -8.25 37.22 -20.80
CA ARG A 387 -8.41 37.25 -22.26
C ARG A 387 -9.65 36.44 -22.63
N GLN A 388 -10.58 37.09 -23.33
CA GLN A 388 -11.83 36.47 -23.78
C GLN A 388 -11.57 35.61 -25.02
N HIS A 389 -12.34 34.53 -25.20
CA HIS A 389 -12.27 33.73 -26.42
C HIS A 389 -12.81 34.53 -27.64
N PRO A 390 -12.15 34.46 -28.81
CA PRO A 390 -12.71 34.99 -30.03
C PRO A 390 -13.88 34.12 -30.52
N ALA A 391 -15.04 34.74 -30.78
CA ALA A 391 -16.22 34.05 -31.32
C ALA A 391 -16.14 33.91 -32.85
N HIS A 392 -16.67 32.79 -33.39
CA HIS A 392 -16.86 32.64 -34.83
C HIS A 392 -17.92 33.63 -35.37
N PRO A 393 -17.74 34.14 -36.60
CA PRO A 393 -18.63 35.16 -37.16
C PRO A 393 -19.98 34.57 -37.59
N ARG A 394 -21.08 35.18 -37.14
CA ARG A 394 -22.40 35.06 -37.79
C ARG A 394 -22.62 36.23 -38.73
N ARG A 395 -23.38 35.99 -39.81
CA ARG A 395 -23.65 36.99 -40.86
C ARG A 395 -24.54 38.12 -40.34
N ARG A 396 -24.40 39.29 -40.97
CA ARG A 396 -25.21 40.50 -40.74
C ARG A 396 -26.70 40.24 -41.03
N HIS A 397 -27.59 40.95 -40.36
CA HIS A 397 -28.50 41.91 -41.00
C HIS A 397 -29.01 42.97 -39.99
N SER A 398 -29.15 44.20 -40.50
CA SER A 398 -30.07 45.30 -40.16
C SER A 398 -31.07 45.15 -38.97
N ASP A 399 -31.40 46.21 -38.20
CA ASP A 399 -31.05 47.64 -38.34
C ASP A 399 -31.30 48.49 -37.07
N GLY A 400 -30.77 49.72 -37.07
CA GLY A 400 -31.35 50.89 -36.35
C GLY A 400 -31.04 51.11 -34.85
N GLY A 401 -31.01 52.40 -34.44
CA GLY A 401 -31.07 52.85 -33.04
C GLY A 401 -29.79 53.49 -32.46
N ARG A 402 -29.89 54.73 -31.93
CA ARG A 402 -28.80 55.46 -31.23
C ARG A 402 -29.24 55.90 -29.81
N PRO A 403 -28.32 56.34 -28.91
CA PRO A 403 -28.45 56.05 -27.47
C PRO A 403 -28.51 57.25 -26.52
N ALA A 404 -28.80 56.95 -25.24
CA ALA A 404 -28.38 57.68 -24.03
C ALA A 404 -28.40 56.71 -22.81
N GLY A 405 -27.69 56.91 -21.70
CA GLY A 405 -26.63 57.88 -21.42
C GLY A 405 -26.42 58.16 -19.91
N ARG A 406 -25.15 58.09 -19.46
CA ARG A 406 -24.59 58.63 -18.19
C ARG A 406 -24.84 57.92 -16.83
N ASP A 407 -23.75 57.33 -16.35
CA ASP A 407 -23.25 57.21 -14.96
C ASP A 407 -23.04 58.60 -14.27
N PRO A 408 -22.49 58.73 -13.03
CA PRO A 408 -22.38 57.81 -11.87
C PRO A 408 -22.76 58.49 -10.52
N HIS A 409 -22.53 57.85 -9.34
CA HIS A 409 -21.61 58.35 -8.28
C HIS A 409 -21.52 57.54 -6.94
N THR A 410 -20.27 57.43 -6.45
CA THR A 410 -19.68 57.33 -5.08
C THR A 410 -20.53 57.37 -3.78
N ALA A 411 -20.07 56.95 -2.58
CA ALA A 411 -19.01 56.00 -2.10
C ALA A 411 -18.92 55.94 -0.53
N ARG A 412 -18.44 54.81 0.03
CA ARG A 412 -17.74 54.62 1.35
C ARG A 412 -18.39 54.98 2.73
N ARG A 413 -18.54 53.93 3.58
CA ARG A 413 -18.03 53.74 4.98
C ARG A 413 -18.47 54.68 6.15
N ALA A 414 -18.56 54.27 7.43
CA ALA A 414 -18.54 52.95 8.12
C ALA A 414 -18.80 53.05 9.66
N ARG A 415 -18.95 51.89 10.33
CA ARG A 415 -18.90 51.58 11.79
C ARG A 415 -20.16 51.86 12.63
N GLY A 416 -20.46 50.93 13.57
CA GLY A 416 -21.47 51.04 14.64
C GLY A 416 -21.79 49.68 15.30
N VAL A 417 -21.70 49.58 16.63
CA VAL A 417 -21.90 48.38 17.50
C VAL A 417 -22.49 48.90 18.82
N PRO A 418 -23.58 48.34 19.43
CA PRO A 418 -23.49 47.17 20.34
C PRO A 418 -24.74 46.28 20.55
N HIS A 419 -24.59 45.26 21.43
CA HIS A 419 -25.63 44.39 22.02
C HIS A 419 -26.54 45.09 23.06
N PRO A 420 -27.74 44.54 23.36
CA PRO A 420 -27.98 43.66 24.54
C PRO A 420 -28.71 42.33 24.16
N ARG A 421 -28.43 41.15 24.75
CA ARG A 421 -28.77 40.56 26.08
C ARG A 421 -30.18 39.93 26.24
N THR A 422 -30.17 38.69 26.73
CA THR A 422 -31.26 37.75 27.09
C THR A 422 -31.91 38.07 28.46
N PRO A 423 -33.04 37.44 28.89
CA PRO A 423 -32.98 36.13 29.58
C PRO A 423 -34.16 35.15 29.39
N ALA A 424 -34.03 33.97 30.02
CA ALA A 424 -34.83 32.74 29.92
C ALA A 424 -36.14 32.69 30.75
N GLY A 425 -36.94 31.60 30.61
CA GLY A 425 -37.94 31.22 31.62
C GLY A 425 -38.89 30.04 31.29
N LEU A 426 -38.72 28.93 32.02
CA LEU A 426 -39.75 27.98 32.54
C LEU A 426 -40.60 27.06 31.63
N ASP A 427 -40.51 25.76 31.98
CA ASP A 427 -41.51 24.67 32.12
C ASP A 427 -42.97 24.82 31.61
N GLY A 428 -43.48 23.73 31.03
CA GLY A 428 -44.92 23.51 30.78
C GLY A 428 -45.22 22.09 30.28
N ALA A 429 -46.23 21.42 30.84
CA ALA A 429 -46.50 20.00 30.60
C ALA A 429 -47.82 19.73 29.83
N GLY A 430 -47.82 18.62 29.07
CA GLY A 430 -49.05 17.89 28.70
C GLY A 430 -49.81 18.37 27.45
N GLY A 431 -50.06 17.45 26.51
CA GLY A 431 -50.89 17.73 25.33
C GLY A 431 -51.10 16.52 24.41
N ARG A 432 -52.16 15.73 24.65
CA ARG A 432 -52.58 14.67 23.71
C ARG A 432 -53.36 15.28 22.54
N ALA A 433 -52.80 15.26 21.33
CA ALA A 433 -53.54 15.61 20.10
C ALA A 433 -53.73 14.38 19.20
N ARG A 434 -54.99 13.98 18.96
CA ARG A 434 -55.34 13.05 17.88
C ARG A 434 -55.31 13.81 16.55
N LEU A 435 -54.73 13.21 15.51
CA LEU A 435 -55.15 13.49 14.13
C LEU A 435 -55.26 12.21 13.30
N LYS A 436 -56.07 12.31 12.24
CA LYS A 436 -56.88 11.20 11.71
C LYS A 436 -56.10 10.30 10.77
N ARG A 437 -56.47 9.01 10.76
CA ARG A 437 -56.21 8.10 9.63
C ARG A 437 -56.84 8.68 8.36
N SER A 438 -56.13 8.58 7.24
CA SER A 438 -56.75 8.27 5.95
C SER A 438 -56.30 6.86 5.54
N LYS A 439 -57.25 6.03 5.11
CA LYS A 439 -56.99 4.81 4.34
C LYS A 439 -57.26 5.13 2.89
N LEU A 440 -56.51 4.54 1.96
CA LEU A 440 -57.10 3.94 0.77
C LEU A 440 -56.19 2.80 0.27
N ARG A 441 -56.81 1.67 -0.04
CA ARG A 441 -56.21 0.54 -0.77
C ARG A 441 -56.83 0.54 -2.16
N THR A 442 -56.02 0.24 -3.18
CA THR A 442 -56.46 -0.57 -4.32
C THR A 442 -55.25 -1.35 -4.86
N GLY A 443 -55.54 -2.42 -5.61
CA GLY A 443 -54.56 -3.42 -6.06
C GLY A 443 -53.90 -3.11 -7.42
N PRO A 444 -53.14 -4.07 -7.96
CA PRO A 444 -52.24 -3.89 -9.10
C PRO A 444 -52.86 -4.27 -10.45
N ASP A 445 -52.23 -3.83 -11.55
CA ASP A 445 -52.26 -4.59 -12.82
C ASP A 445 -51.04 -4.30 -13.74
N ARG A 446 -50.93 -5.04 -14.86
CA ARG A 446 -49.77 -5.06 -15.79
C ARG A 446 -50.07 -4.51 -17.20
N ALA A 447 -49.32 -3.51 -17.65
CA ALA A 447 -48.85 -3.33 -19.05
C ALA A 447 -47.71 -2.27 -19.03
N ARG A 448 -46.57 -2.35 -19.72
CA ARG A 448 -46.15 -2.66 -21.12
C ARG A 448 -46.25 -1.51 -22.13
N ASP A 449 -45.06 -1.12 -22.59
CA ASP A 449 -44.67 -0.63 -23.94
C ASP A 449 -44.76 0.87 -24.33
N LEU A 450 -43.89 1.18 -25.31
CA LEU A 450 -43.64 2.45 -26.05
C LEU A 450 -42.93 3.58 -25.24
N LEU A 451 -41.61 3.78 -25.36
CA LEU A 451 -40.77 4.23 -26.50
C LEU A 451 -41.00 5.68 -26.94
N GLY A 452 -39.95 6.53 -26.87
CA GLY A 452 -39.98 7.86 -27.46
C GLY A 452 -38.68 8.69 -27.33
N ARG A 453 -37.85 8.69 -28.39
CA ARG A 453 -36.71 9.61 -28.69
C ARG A 453 -35.47 9.45 -27.76
N SER A 454 -34.29 9.02 -28.19
CA SER A 454 -33.48 9.16 -29.43
C SER A 454 -32.49 10.34 -29.41
N SER A 455 -31.21 10.03 -29.62
CA SER A 455 -30.14 10.94 -30.04
C SER A 455 -29.11 10.14 -30.85
N THR A 456 -28.76 10.63 -32.04
CA THR A 456 -28.06 9.86 -33.07
C THR A 456 -26.54 9.83 -32.86
N ILE A 457 -25.92 8.66 -33.00
CA ILE A 457 -24.46 8.54 -33.19
C ILE A 457 -24.17 8.34 -34.68
N THR A 458 -23.44 9.28 -35.29
CA THR A 458 -22.99 9.17 -36.68
C THR A 458 -21.68 8.38 -36.75
N ALA A 459 -21.74 7.15 -37.21
CA ALA A 459 -20.54 6.37 -37.51
C ALA A 459 -19.89 6.86 -38.82
N ILE A 460 -18.61 7.21 -38.79
CA ILE A 460 -17.84 7.55 -39.99
C ILE A 460 -17.09 6.30 -40.47
N VAL A 461 -17.59 5.70 -41.55
CA VAL A 461 -16.87 4.67 -42.33
C VAL A 461 -16.03 5.35 -43.40
N ARG A 462 -14.78 4.91 -43.58
CA ARG A 462 -13.94 5.29 -44.74
C ARG A 462 -13.22 4.09 -45.38
N GLN A 463 -13.64 3.78 -46.60
CA GLN A 463 -12.98 3.06 -47.68
C GLN A 463 -13.42 3.81 -48.97
N ARG A 464 -12.69 3.93 -50.09
CA ARG A 464 -11.51 3.27 -50.71
C ARG A 464 -10.82 4.31 -51.65
N ASP A 465 -9.76 4.11 -52.45
CA ASP A 465 -8.87 2.99 -52.87
C ASP A 465 -7.50 3.62 -53.34
N GLY A 466 -6.44 2.95 -53.83
CA GLY A 466 -6.20 1.52 -54.05
C GLY A 466 -5.16 1.14 -55.15
N SER A 467 -4.13 1.96 -55.43
CA SER A 467 -3.27 1.80 -56.63
C SER A 467 -1.89 1.11 -56.43
N ILE A 468 -1.79 -0.13 -56.97
CA ILE A 468 -0.65 -0.80 -57.68
C ILE A 468 0.78 -0.26 -57.48
N TRP A 469 1.83 -1.06 -57.20
CA TRP A 469 2.16 -2.47 -57.55
C TRP A 469 2.94 -3.18 -56.37
N ARG A 470 3.56 -4.39 -56.41
CA ARG A 470 3.93 -5.38 -57.46
C ARG A 470 4.05 -6.83 -56.91
N SER A 471 4.74 -7.70 -57.66
CA SER A 471 5.15 -9.11 -57.40
C SER A 471 6.17 -9.26 -56.24
N SER A 472 6.38 -10.44 -55.62
CA SER A 472 6.39 -11.79 -56.23
C SER A 472 5.92 -12.94 -55.30
N THR A 473 5.86 -14.15 -55.88
CA THR A 473 5.30 -15.37 -55.26
C THR A 473 6.35 -16.44 -55.00
N ARG A 474 6.17 -17.22 -53.93
CA ARG A 474 6.50 -18.66 -53.96
C ARG A 474 5.57 -19.50 -53.08
N SER A 475 4.98 -20.51 -53.70
CA SER A 475 4.30 -21.62 -53.04
C SER A 475 5.32 -22.70 -52.62
N ARG A 476 5.04 -23.79 -51.90
CA ARG A 476 3.80 -24.46 -51.44
C ARG A 476 4.25 -25.55 -50.44
N ARG A 477 3.43 -25.92 -49.45
CA ARG A 477 2.93 -27.29 -49.20
C ARG A 477 2.29 -27.42 -47.81
N SER A 478 1.28 -28.28 -47.75
CA SER A 478 0.50 -28.66 -46.58
C SER A 478 0.78 -30.11 -46.18
N ALA A 479 0.57 -30.43 -44.91
CA ALA A 479 0.30 -31.78 -44.43
C ALA A 479 -0.72 -31.71 -43.28
N ARG A 480 -1.60 -32.71 -43.18
CA ARG A 480 -2.60 -32.84 -42.10
C ARG A 480 -2.35 -34.14 -41.34
N TRP A 481 -2.54 -34.08 -40.02
CA TRP A 481 -3.18 -35.09 -39.17
C TRP A 481 -3.06 -36.58 -39.54
N THR A 482 -2.52 -37.37 -38.61
CA THR A 482 -3.06 -38.69 -38.25
C THR A 482 -3.00 -38.91 -36.73
N ARG A 483 -4.00 -39.60 -36.18
CA ARG A 483 -4.00 -40.18 -34.81
C ARG A 483 -3.67 -41.67 -34.91
N ARG A 484 -3.02 -42.25 -33.89
CA ARG A 484 -3.42 -43.52 -33.26
C ARG A 484 -2.58 -43.86 -32.02
N SER A 485 -3.24 -44.46 -31.04
CA SER A 485 -2.64 -45.23 -29.93
C SER A 485 -3.18 -46.66 -29.99
N PRO A 486 -2.56 -47.61 -29.28
CA PRO A 486 -3.34 -48.53 -28.44
C PRO A 486 -2.70 -48.77 -27.05
N HIS A 487 -3.42 -49.46 -26.16
CA HIS A 487 -2.99 -49.84 -24.80
C HIS A 487 -2.47 -51.29 -24.74
N HIS A 488 -1.62 -51.65 -23.76
CA HIS A 488 -2.00 -52.57 -22.65
C HIS A 488 -0.87 -52.92 -21.63
N THR A 489 -1.19 -52.74 -20.34
CA THR A 489 -0.83 -53.47 -19.08
C THR A 489 0.35 -54.50 -18.98
N ALA A 490 1.38 -54.16 -18.17
CA ALA A 490 2.02 -54.84 -16.98
C ALA A 490 2.24 -56.40 -16.89
N PRO A 491 2.94 -57.01 -15.87
CA PRO A 491 3.72 -56.50 -14.71
C PRO A 491 5.09 -57.23 -14.39
N CYS A 492 5.80 -56.77 -13.32
CA CYS A 492 6.78 -57.49 -12.43
C CYS A 492 8.12 -58.11 -12.96
N GLY A 493 9.19 -58.10 -12.13
CA GLY A 493 10.41 -58.93 -12.34
C GLY A 493 11.68 -58.55 -11.52
N LEU A 494 12.08 -59.40 -10.57
CA LEU A 494 13.22 -59.30 -9.62
C LEU A 494 14.66 -59.26 -10.20
N ALA A 495 15.56 -58.51 -9.51
CA ALA A 495 16.91 -58.86 -8.98
C ALA A 495 18.00 -59.55 -9.88
N SER A 496 19.30 -59.63 -9.56
CA SER A 496 20.03 -59.51 -8.28
C SER A 496 21.57 -59.35 -8.41
N SER A 497 22.22 -58.72 -7.41
CA SER A 497 23.60 -59.00 -6.90
C SER A 497 24.82 -58.79 -7.84
N THR A 498 26.08 -58.63 -7.39
CA THR A 498 26.76 -58.60 -6.06
C THR A 498 27.60 -57.28 -5.95
N ARG A 499 28.61 -57.01 -5.09
CA ARG A 499 29.38 -57.72 -4.03
C ARG A 499 29.98 -56.72 -3.01
N SER A 500 30.85 -57.19 -2.11
CA SER A 500 31.57 -56.44 -1.02
C SER A 500 32.87 -57.27 -0.67
N PRO A 501 33.60 -57.18 0.48
CA PRO A 501 33.43 -56.40 1.74
C PRO A 501 34.75 -55.91 2.44
N SER A 502 34.69 -55.69 3.78
CA SER A 502 35.76 -55.63 4.81
C SER A 502 36.38 -54.24 5.13
N THR A 503 36.75 -53.85 6.37
CA THR A 503 36.73 -54.54 7.69
C THR A 503 36.57 -53.58 8.90
N THR A 504 36.17 -54.11 10.07
CA THR A 504 36.07 -53.47 11.42
C THR A 504 37.27 -53.85 12.34
N PRO A 505 37.55 -53.27 13.55
CA PRO A 505 36.68 -53.28 14.76
C PRO A 505 36.84 -52.11 15.81
N ARG A 506 36.27 -52.30 17.03
CA ARG A 506 36.31 -51.43 18.25
C ARG A 506 37.34 -51.94 19.31
N PRO A 507 37.69 -51.14 20.36
CA PRO A 507 37.07 -51.21 21.71
C PRO A 507 36.62 -49.81 22.22
N VAL A 508 35.83 -49.55 23.29
CA VAL A 508 35.46 -50.17 24.59
C VAL A 508 36.41 -49.87 25.77
N VAL A 509 35.97 -48.98 26.68
CA VAL A 509 36.33 -48.86 28.12
C VAL A 509 35.08 -48.33 28.89
N SER A 510 34.96 -48.61 30.20
CA SER A 510 33.78 -48.27 31.04
C SER A 510 34.15 -48.14 32.54
N SER A 511 33.18 -47.70 33.36
CA SER A 511 33.14 -47.73 34.86
C SER A 511 34.09 -46.75 35.62
N GLU A 512 33.83 -46.29 36.87
CA GLU A 512 32.64 -46.41 37.76
C GLU A 512 32.52 -45.30 38.85
N ARG A 513 31.34 -45.27 39.51
CA ARG A 513 30.96 -44.77 40.87
C ARG A 513 31.78 -43.72 41.66
N ALA A 514 31.02 -42.78 42.26
CA ALA A 514 30.99 -42.59 43.73
C ALA A 514 29.59 -42.10 44.19
N GLN A 515 29.17 -42.40 45.42
CA GLN A 515 27.90 -41.93 46.03
C GLN A 515 28.06 -41.56 47.52
N SER A 516 27.50 -40.41 47.91
CA SER A 516 27.07 -40.06 49.28
C SER A 516 26.23 -38.77 49.21
N GLY A 517 25.23 -38.48 50.07
CA GLY A 517 24.63 -39.32 51.12
C GLY A 517 23.84 -38.51 52.16
N GLY A 518 22.53 -38.30 51.96
CA GLY A 518 21.60 -37.76 52.98
C GLY A 518 21.66 -36.23 53.24
N SER A 519 20.65 -35.59 53.86
CA SER A 519 19.33 -36.08 54.27
C SER A 519 18.28 -34.97 54.50
N ARG A 520 17.00 -35.27 54.20
CA ARG A 520 15.71 -34.79 54.77
C ARG A 520 15.65 -33.49 55.62
N GLY A 521 14.70 -32.61 55.26
CA GLY A 521 14.04 -31.64 56.17
C GLY A 521 14.05 -30.17 55.68
N GLY A 522 13.06 -29.31 55.97
CA GLY A 522 11.77 -29.58 56.62
C GLY A 522 10.92 -28.36 57.04
N ARG A 523 10.17 -27.74 56.10
CA ARG A 523 9.03 -26.78 56.29
C ARG A 523 9.31 -25.36 56.86
N ARG A 524 8.31 -24.49 56.64
CA ARG A 524 7.98 -23.17 57.26
C ARG A 524 8.88 -21.95 56.96
N ARG A 525 8.35 -21.02 56.14
CA ARG A 525 8.51 -19.57 56.33
C ARG A 525 7.30 -19.03 57.12
N PRO A 526 7.46 -18.09 58.08
CA PRO A 526 6.41 -17.18 58.55
C PRO A 526 6.48 -15.81 57.84
N ALA A 527 5.60 -14.87 58.22
CA ALA A 527 5.44 -13.54 57.60
C ALA A 527 6.33 -12.44 58.24
N GLY A 528 6.27 -11.21 57.68
CA GLY A 528 6.85 -9.99 58.26
C GLY A 528 6.06 -9.42 59.46
N PRO A 529 6.30 -8.15 59.88
CA PRO A 529 5.65 -7.04 59.15
C PRO A 529 6.31 -5.62 59.19
N ALA A 530 5.77 -4.73 58.34
CA ALA A 530 5.45 -3.29 58.55
C ALA A 530 6.50 -2.17 58.82
N PHE A 531 6.58 -1.23 57.84
CA PHE A 531 6.48 0.26 57.98
C PHE A 531 7.56 1.05 58.79
N PRO A 532 7.63 2.41 58.75
CA PRO A 532 6.70 3.42 58.20
C PRO A 532 7.24 4.38 57.11
N ARG A 533 6.36 5.29 56.64
CA ARG A 533 6.64 6.40 55.72
C ARG A 533 7.04 7.67 56.47
N LEU A 534 7.73 8.59 55.79
CA LEU A 534 7.67 10.05 56.04
C LEU A 534 7.50 10.82 54.71
N ARG A 535 7.23 12.13 54.78
CA ARG A 535 6.54 12.89 53.73
C ARG A 535 6.89 14.38 53.73
N SER A 536 6.83 15.00 52.55
CA SER A 536 6.54 16.43 52.36
C SER A 536 7.61 17.45 52.82
N PRO A 537 7.52 18.76 52.47
CA PRO A 537 6.44 19.48 51.74
C PRO A 537 5.97 18.82 50.43
#